data_AF-A0A413HNP2-F1
#
_entry.id   AF-A0A413HNP2-F1
#
_cell.length_a   1.000
_cell.length_b   1.000
_cell.length_c   1.000
_cell.angle_alpha   90.00
_cell.angle_beta   90.00
_cell.angle_gamma   90.00
#
_symmetry.space_group_name_H-M   'P 1'
#
loop_
_entity.id
_entity.type
_entity.pdbx_description
1 polymer ?
#
loop_
_entity_poly.entity_id
_entity_poly.type
_entity_poly.pdbx_seq_one_letter_code
_entity_poly.pdbx_strand_id
1 'polypeptide(L)'
;MEIAEQIDDFFKRTGQTVFIEAEAKESRVQNFIRDYNNRLSENLNISDDGIIALDDDANKWGLELRCYFNDSNGFPNGVQITSNRAYRTEYSYRFNDVDIIWELFDLGYRIGLN
;
A
#
# COMPACT_ATOMS: atom_id res chain seq x y z
N MET A 1 -8.04 19.79 -1.26
CA MET A 1 -7.03 18.77 -1.55
C MET A 1 -7.30 17.62 -0.62
N GLU A 2 -7.73 16.50 -1.18
CA GLU A 2 -7.94 15.27 -0.41
C GLU A 2 -6.61 14.79 0.19
N ILE A 3 -6.67 13.91 1.19
CA ILE A 3 -5.46 13.48 1.90
C ILE A 3 -4.52 12.73 0.93
N ALA A 4 -5.06 11.87 0.05
CA ALA A 4 -4.26 11.17 -0.94
C ALA A 4 -3.52 12.12 -1.92
N GLU A 5 -4.16 13.21 -2.35
CA GLU A 5 -3.51 14.23 -3.19
C GLU A 5 -2.35 14.92 -2.45
N GLN A 6 -2.53 15.22 -1.15
CA GLN A 6 -1.45 15.78 -0.32
C GLN A 6 -0.27 14.81 -0.17
N ILE A 7 -0.55 13.51 -0.09
CA ILE A 7 0.48 12.47 0.01
C ILE A 7 1.22 12.32 -1.33
N ASP A 8 0.49 12.31 -2.45
CA ASP A 8 1.07 12.27 -3.78
C ASP A 8 2.01 13.46 -4.04
N ASP A 9 1.56 14.68 -3.71
CA ASP A 9 2.39 15.89 -3.78
C ASP A 9 3.64 15.77 -2.91
N PHE A 10 3.51 15.23 -1.70
CA PHE A 10 4.63 15.00 -0.80
C PHE A 10 5.65 14.02 -1.40
N PHE A 11 5.19 12.88 -1.92
CA PHE A 11 6.04 11.86 -2.54
C PHE A 11 6.78 12.42 -3.75
N LYS A 12 6.09 13.12 -4.65
CA LYS A 12 6.70 13.75 -5.83
C LYS A 12 7.71 14.83 -5.46
N ARG A 13 7.36 15.73 -4.53
CA ARG A 13 8.23 16.86 -4.14
C ARG A 13 9.51 16.42 -3.45
N THR A 14 9.46 15.33 -2.68
CA THR A 14 10.62 14.81 -1.95
C THR A 14 11.37 13.72 -2.71
N GLY A 15 10.87 13.31 -3.89
CA GLY A 15 11.47 12.26 -4.70
C GLY A 15 11.49 10.90 -3.98
N GLN A 16 10.43 10.59 -3.23
CA GLN A 16 10.33 9.30 -2.54
C GLN A 16 10.28 8.16 -3.55
N THR A 17 11.00 7.09 -3.23
CA THR A 17 10.64 5.76 -3.70
C THR A 17 9.54 5.22 -2.80
N VAL A 18 8.46 4.68 -3.38
CA VAL A 18 7.29 4.21 -2.64
C VAL A 18 7.03 2.75 -2.96
N PHE A 19 6.69 1.96 -1.94
CA PHE A 19 6.30 0.56 -2.14
C PHE A 19 4.95 0.30 -1.49
N ILE A 20 4.02 -0.32 -2.22
CA ILE A 20 2.69 -0.67 -1.68
C ILE A 20 2.55 -2.19 -1.66
N GLU A 21 2.13 -2.72 -0.52
CA GLU A 21 1.82 -4.15 -0.38
C GLU A 21 0.39 -4.39 0.09
N ALA A 22 -0.14 -5.55 -0.28
CA ALA A 22 -1.40 -6.10 0.18
C ALA A 22 -1.17 -7.43 0.90
N GLU A 23 -1.64 -7.51 2.14
CA GLU A 23 -1.55 -8.72 2.96
C GLU A 23 -2.93 -9.15 3.44
N ALA A 24 -3.32 -10.39 3.13
CA ALA A 24 -4.52 -11.01 3.70
C ALA A 24 -4.40 -12.54 3.66
N LYS A 25 -5.45 -13.22 4.14
CA LYS A 25 -5.65 -14.64 3.83
C LYS A 25 -5.80 -14.86 2.33
N GLU A 26 -5.36 -16.00 1.81
CA GLU A 26 -5.37 -16.30 0.38
C GLU A 26 -6.73 -16.00 -0.29
N SER A 27 -7.82 -16.50 0.29
CA SER A 27 -9.18 -16.24 -0.21
C SER A 27 -9.53 -14.74 -0.34
N ARG A 28 -9.04 -13.90 0.58
CA ARG A 28 -9.23 -12.45 0.55
C ARG A 28 -8.28 -11.75 -0.42
N VAL A 29 -7.03 -12.21 -0.51
CA VAL A 29 -6.07 -11.68 -1.49
C VAL A 29 -6.58 -11.92 -2.92
N GLN A 30 -7.11 -13.10 -3.22
CA GLN A 30 -7.67 -13.39 -4.54
C GLN A 30 -8.85 -12.47 -4.88
N ASN A 31 -9.74 -12.19 -3.92
CA ASN A 31 -10.82 -11.21 -4.10
C ASN A 31 -10.27 -9.80 -4.33
N PHE A 32 -9.29 -9.36 -3.52
CA PHE A 32 -8.62 -8.07 -3.69
C PHE A 32 -7.99 -7.94 -5.09
N ILE A 33 -7.23 -8.94 -5.54
CA ILE A 33 -6.58 -8.95 -6.85
C ILE A 33 -7.62 -8.82 -7.97
N ARG A 34 -8.72 -9.57 -7.89
CA ARG A 34 -9.80 -9.48 -8.86
C ARG A 34 -10.38 -8.07 -8.92
N ASP A 35 -10.69 -7.48 -7.77
CA ASP A 35 -11.29 -6.15 -7.69
C ASP A 35 -10.31 -5.06 -8.16
N TYR A 36 -9.03 -5.19 -7.78
CA TYR A 36 -7.92 -4.34 -8.23
C TYR A 36 -7.76 -4.37 -9.76
N ASN A 37 -7.63 -5.56 -10.34
CA ASN A 37 -7.48 -5.73 -11.79
C ASN A 37 -8.70 -5.20 -12.55
N ASN A 38 -9.91 -5.47 -12.06
CA ASN A 38 -11.14 -4.98 -12.68
C ASN A 38 -11.24 -3.45 -12.63
N ARG A 39 -10.89 -2.83 -11.50
CA ARG A 39 -11.00 -1.37 -11.32
C ARG A 39 -9.92 -0.61 -12.08
N LEU A 40 -8.69 -1.11 -12.06
CA LEU A 40 -7.52 -0.39 -12.58
C LEU A 40 -7.07 -0.88 -13.96
N SER A 41 -7.73 -1.90 -14.52
CA SER A 41 -7.34 -2.56 -15.78
C SER A 41 -5.91 -3.13 -15.74
N GLU A 42 -5.53 -3.67 -14.58
CA GLU A 42 -4.22 -4.28 -14.32
C GLU A 42 -4.25 -5.81 -14.47
N ASN A 43 -3.09 -6.45 -14.40
CA ASN A 43 -2.94 -7.92 -14.42
C ASN A 43 -2.09 -8.43 -13.25
N LEU A 44 -2.42 -7.96 -12.05
CA LEU A 44 -1.83 -8.39 -10.78
C LEU A 44 -2.14 -9.86 -10.50
N ASN A 45 -1.17 -10.59 -9.95
CA ASN A 45 -1.25 -12.01 -9.61
C ASN A 45 -0.77 -12.24 -8.17
N ILE A 46 -1.14 -13.39 -7.61
CA ILE A 46 -0.83 -13.75 -6.22
C ILE A 46 0.68 -13.88 -5.95
N SER A 47 1.47 -14.14 -6.99
CA SER A 47 2.93 -14.26 -6.92
C SER A 47 3.67 -12.94 -7.11
N ASP A 48 2.96 -11.85 -7.41
CA ASP A 48 3.60 -10.58 -7.71
C ASP A 48 4.18 -9.93 -6.46
N ASP A 49 5.24 -9.16 -6.65
CA ASP A 49 5.89 -8.47 -5.54
C ASP A 49 4.94 -7.45 -4.91
N GLY A 50 4.83 -7.49 -3.59
CA GLY A 50 3.84 -6.71 -2.85
C GLY A 50 2.54 -7.47 -2.55
N ILE A 51 2.40 -8.74 -2.95
CA ILE A 51 1.31 -9.61 -2.48
C ILE A 51 1.82 -10.58 -1.41
N ILE A 52 1.15 -10.56 -0.26
CA ILE A 52 1.40 -11.49 0.84
C ILE A 52 0.10 -12.25 1.12
N ALA A 53 0.05 -13.49 0.61
CA ALA A 53 -1.04 -14.43 0.90
C ALA A 53 -0.65 -15.29 2.11
N LEU A 54 -1.46 -15.19 3.18
CA LEU A 54 -1.35 -16.04 4.35
C LEU A 54 -2.28 -17.25 4.20
N ASP A 55 -1.95 -18.35 4.87
CA ASP A 55 -2.84 -19.49 5.02
C ASP A 55 -4.23 -19.05 5.53
N ASP A 56 -5.28 -19.71 5.04
CA ASP A 56 -6.66 -19.39 5.42
C ASP A 56 -6.93 -19.64 6.93
N ASP A 57 -6.08 -20.43 7.61
CA ASP A 57 -6.12 -20.67 9.05
C ASP A 57 -5.33 -19.63 9.88
N ALA A 58 -4.67 -18.67 9.25
CA ALA A 58 -3.93 -17.62 9.96
C ALA A 58 -4.84 -16.78 10.86
N ASN A 59 -4.30 -16.26 11.97
CA ASN A 59 -5.02 -15.32 12.83
C ASN A 59 -5.01 -13.89 12.22
N LYS A 60 -5.70 -13.73 11.09
CA LYS A 60 -5.88 -12.45 10.38
C LYS A 60 -7.32 -12.29 9.91
N TRP A 61 -7.86 -11.08 10.10
CA TRP A 61 -9.30 -10.82 9.92
C TRP A 61 -9.63 -10.08 8.63
N GLY A 62 -8.76 -9.18 8.18
CA GLY A 62 -9.01 -8.30 7.03
C GLY A 62 -7.83 -8.20 6.07
N LEU A 63 -8.09 -7.53 4.94
CA LEU A 63 -7.06 -7.03 4.04
C LEU A 63 -6.32 -5.90 4.75
N GLU A 64 -5.00 -5.94 4.68
CA GLU A 64 -4.14 -4.84 5.10
C GLU A 64 -3.38 -4.32 3.89
N LEU A 65 -3.53 -3.03 3.61
CA LEU A 65 -2.70 -2.32 2.65
C LEU A 65 -1.66 -1.52 3.42
N ARG A 66 -0.39 -1.65 3.05
CA ARG A 66 0.71 -0.88 3.65
C ARG A 66 1.47 -0.14 2.57
N CYS A 67 1.72 1.14 2.81
CA CYS A 67 2.50 1.99 1.93
C CYS A 67 3.79 2.40 2.65
N TYR A 68 4.94 2.06 2.05
CA TYR A 68 6.27 2.27 2.59
C TYR A 68 6.99 3.43 1.88
N PHE A 69 7.75 4.21 2.64
CA PHE A 69 8.48 5.40 2.16
C PHE A 69 9.64 5.77 3.10
N ASN A 70 10.45 6.76 2.73
CA ASN A 70 11.75 7.04 3.37
C ASN A 70 11.83 8.31 4.22
N ASP A 71 11.06 9.36 3.92
CA ASP A 71 11.05 10.60 4.71
C ASP A 71 9.64 10.89 5.22
N SER A 72 9.51 11.23 6.50
CA SER A 72 8.24 11.65 7.11
C SER A 72 8.18 13.15 7.43
N ASN A 73 9.26 13.89 7.17
CA ASN A 73 9.33 15.30 7.48
C ASN A 73 8.43 16.12 6.54
N GLY A 74 7.33 16.63 7.08
CA GLY A 74 6.31 17.34 6.30
C GLY A 74 5.32 16.40 5.59
N PHE A 75 5.21 15.15 6.03
CA PHE A 75 4.13 14.26 5.61
C PHE A 75 2.77 14.84 6.05
N PRO A 76 1.70 14.71 5.23
CA PRO A 76 0.39 15.27 5.54
C PRO A 76 -0.19 14.79 6.88
N ASN A 77 -0.85 15.70 7.60
CA ASN A 77 -1.60 15.34 8.80
C ASN A 77 -2.85 14.53 8.43
N GLY A 78 -3.37 13.75 9.39
CA GLY A 78 -4.58 12.95 9.20
C GLY A 78 -4.32 11.48 8.84
N VAL A 79 -3.05 11.10 8.67
CA VAL A 79 -2.63 9.71 8.47
C VAL A 79 -1.65 9.30 9.56
N GLN A 80 -1.89 8.15 10.17
CA GLN A 80 -0.98 7.61 11.17
C GLN A 80 0.22 6.94 10.51
N ILE A 81 1.38 7.57 10.61
CA ILE A 81 2.66 7.00 10.19
C ILE A 81 3.25 6.16 11.32
N THR A 82 3.85 5.04 10.96
CA THR A 82 4.63 4.18 11.87
C THR A 82 6.06 4.06 11.35
N SER A 83 7.03 4.17 12.25
CA SER A 83 8.42 3.82 11.92
C SER A 83 8.51 2.34 11.57
N ASN A 84 9.10 2.04 10.42
CA ASN A 84 9.24 0.69 9.93
C ASN A 84 10.59 0.09 10.32
N ARG A 85 10.59 -1.16 10.79
CA ARG A 85 11.81 -1.86 11.27
C ARG A 85 11.88 -3.34 10.91
N ALA A 86 10.82 -3.90 10.34
CA ALA A 86 10.66 -5.35 10.24
C ALA A 86 10.47 -5.83 8.79
N TYR A 87 9.65 -5.14 8.02
CA TYR A 87 9.28 -5.53 6.65
C TYR A 87 9.82 -4.49 5.69
N ARG A 88 10.38 -4.87 4.54
CA ARG A 88 10.95 -3.91 3.57
C ARG A 88 11.86 -2.89 4.25
N THR A 89 12.90 -3.37 4.92
CA THR A 89 13.79 -2.55 5.78
C THR A 89 14.54 -1.44 5.04
N GLU A 90 14.52 -1.47 3.71
CA GLU A 90 14.94 -0.39 2.83
C GLU A 90 14.07 0.88 2.95
N TYR A 91 12.86 0.78 3.54
CA TYR A 91 12.00 1.92 3.85
C TYR A 91 11.94 2.21 5.35
N SER A 92 12.06 3.48 5.72
CA SER A 92 12.10 3.92 7.12
C SER A 92 10.72 4.09 7.76
N TYR A 93 9.68 4.30 6.95
CA TYR A 93 8.34 4.60 7.42
C TYR A 93 7.29 3.83 6.63
N ARG A 94 6.12 3.67 7.25
CA ARG A 94 4.92 3.19 6.56
C ARG A 94 3.66 3.82 7.14
N PHE A 95 2.59 3.80 6.37
CA PHE A 95 1.24 3.94 6.90
C PHE A 95 0.37 2.80 6.37
N ASN A 96 -0.66 2.46 7.15
CA ASN A 96 -1.56 1.34 6.85
C ASN A 96 -2.99 1.87 6.89
N ASP A 97 -3.51 2.28 5.74
CA ASP A 97 -4.86 2.82 5.61
C ASP A 97 -5.44 2.37 4.26
N VAL A 98 -6.46 1.51 4.31
CA VAL A 98 -7.01 0.87 3.11
C VAL A 98 -7.67 1.90 2.21
N ASP A 99 -8.42 2.86 2.78
CA ASP A 99 -9.20 3.81 2.01
C ASP A 99 -8.27 4.79 1.29
N ILE A 100 -7.27 5.33 2.00
CA ILE A 100 -6.28 6.24 1.42
C ILE A 100 -5.42 5.55 0.36
N ILE A 101 -5.04 4.29 0.56
CA ILE A 101 -4.24 3.57 -0.45
C ILE A 101 -5.07 3.27 -1.71
N TRP A 102 -6.38 3.02 -1.59
CA TRP A 102 -7.26 2.95 -2.76
C TRP A 102 -7.34 4.28 -3.52
N GLU A 103 -7.41 5.40 -2.82
CA GLU A 103 -7.35 6.74 -3.44
C GLU A 103 -6.00 6.96 -4.14
N LEU A 104 -4.88 6.52 -3.56
CA LEU A 104 -3.58 6.56 -4.24
C LEU A 104 -3.56 5.71 -5.52
N PHE A 105 -4.25 4.57 -5.55
CA PHE A 105 -4.36 3.80 -6.79
C PHE A 105 -5.09 4.57 -7.90
N ASP A 106 -6.11 5.35 -7.56
CA ASP A 106 -6.80 6.24 -8.50
C ASP A 106 -5.89 7.38 -8.99
N LEU A 107 -4.89 7.78 -8.19
CA LEU A 107 -3.83 8.74 -8.56
C LEU A 107 -2.68 8.12 -9.37
N GLY A 108 -2.72 6.82 -9.65
CA GLY A 108 -1.78 6.13 -10.53
C GLY A 108 -0.75 5.25 -9.82
N TYR A 109 -0.77 5.18 -8.48
CA TYR A 109 0.08 4.26 -7.74
C TYR A 109 -0.38 2.81 -7.93
N ARG A 110 0.50 1.84 -7.75
CA ARG A 110 0.25 0.40 -7.95
C ARG A 110 0.85 -0.44 -6.82
N ILE A 111 0.35 -1.66 -6.67
CA ILE A 111 1.02 -2.67 -5.83
C ILE A 111 2.45 -2.87 -6.35
N GLY A 112 3.40 -2.99 -5.42
CA GLY A 112 4.82 -3.05 -5.70
C GLY A 112 5.50 -1.68 -5.64
N LEU A 113 6.59 -1.56 -6.39
CA LEU A 113 7.43 -0.37 -6.46
C LEU A 113 6.80 0.73 -7.34
N ASN A 114 6.84 1.97 -6.86
CA ASN A 114 6.40 3.19 -7.53
C ASN A 114 7.52 4.23 -7.57
#